data_AF-A0A9X2ETC8-F1
#
_entry.id   AF-A0A9X2ETC8-F1
#
_cell.length_a   1.000
_cell.length_b   1.000
_cell.length_c   1.000
_cell.angle_alpha   90.00
_cell.angle_beta   90.00
_cell.angle_gamma   90.00
#
_symmetry.space_group_name_H-M   'P 1'
#
loop_
_entity.id
_entity.type
_entity.pdbx_description
1 polymer ?
#
loop_
_entity_poly.entity_id
_entity_poly.type
_entity_poly.pdbx_seq_one_letter_code
_entity_poly.pdbx_strand_id
1 'polypeptide(L)'
;MPIEDANYISELDSNNPAQGDPAGSGDDHLRILKKAIKNTFPNLSGPIDLNHEEINELPDSITQGISEAIDALSIIPIGAIVMWSGDTVPENWVLCDGENGAPDLRDRFIVGAGSDYNVGSYGGAKTKYTSETGGHDHSGKTGGTAITVDQMPSHNHGYAGQVLVYPGNESSSFGPDYDPSDKDGKTASLQSEGGGEVHDHAIDAGGEHKHTVDVRPPYYGLAFIMKVS
;
A
#
# COMPACT_ATOMS: atom_id res chain seq x y z
N MET A 1 17.73 47.33 73.99
CA MET A 1 17.62 47.16 72.53
C MET A 1 16.91 45.88 72.23
N PRO A 2 16.14 45.82 71.15
CA PRO A 2 15.58 44.55 70.72
C PRO A 2 16.71 43.72 70.13
N ILE A 3 17.17 42.73 70.90
CA ILE A 3 17.84 41.56 70.34
C ILE A 3 16.90 40.97 69.29
N GLU A 4 17.40 40.69 68.09
CA GLU A 4 16.61 40.06 67.03
C GLU A 4 16.08 38.69 67.48
N ASP A 5 14.84 38.33 67.14
CA ASP A 5 14.29 37.01 67.43
C ASP A 5 14.13 36.24 66.12
N ALA A 6 15.21 35.59 65.70
CA ALA A 6 15.25 34.77 64.49
C ALA A 6 15.40 33.28 64.84
N ASN A 7 14.56 32.46 64.22
CA ASN A 7 14.61 31.01 64.25
C ASN A 7 15.25 30.44 62.97
N TYR A 8 15.18 31.14 61.84
CA TYR A 8 15.71 30.72 60.54
C TYR A 8 16.54 31.83 59.88
N ILE A 9 17.41 31.49 58.92
CA ILE A 9 18.25 32.47 58.21
C ILE A 9 17.41 33.53 57.49
N SER A 10 16.24 33.16 56.97
CA SER A 10 15.31 34.08 56.30
C SER A 10 14.73 35.17 57.20
N GLU A 11 14.88 35.03 58.52
CA GLU A 11 14.37 35.97 59.53
C GLU A 11 15.47 36.89 60.09
N LEU A 12 16.74 36.68 59.72
CA LEU A 12 17.85 37.53 60.15
C LEU A 12 17.77 38.91 59.48
N ASP A 13 17.98 39.96 60.28
CA ASP A 13 18.02 41.34 59.77
C ASP A 13 19.46 41.78 59.52
N SER A 14 19.80 42.03 58.25
CA SER A 14 21.13 42.49 57.84
C SER A 14 21.55 43.85 58.41
N ASN A 15 20.62 44.64 58.94
CA ASN A 15 20.91 45.93 59.57
C ASN A 15 21.39 45.79 61.03
N ASN A 16 21.32 44.59 61.61
CA ASN A 16 21.77 44.31 62.96
C ASN A 16 23.18 43.68 62.96
N PRO A 17 24.01 43.97 63.98
CA PRO A 17 23.77 44.92 65.08
C PRO A 17 23.84 46.39 64.62
N ALA A 18 22.97 47.23 65.15
CA ALA A 18 22.85 48.63 64.78
C ALA A 18 23.92 49.52 65.44
N GLN A 19 24.13 50.73 64.88
CA GLN A 19 25.03 51.71 65.49
C GLN A 19 24.46 52.17 66.84
N GLY A 20 25.24 51.98 67.92
CA GLY A 20 24.82 52.28 69.29
C GLY A 20 24.50 51.04 70.13
N ASP A 21 24.58 49.86 69.50
CA ASP A 21 24.36 48.59 70.18
C ASP A 21 25.35 48.33 71.32
N PRO A 22 24.92 48.01 72.57
CA PRO A 22 25.84 47.63 73.62
C PRO A 22 26.68 46.46 73.17
N ALA A 23 28.00 46.62 73.25
CA ALA A 23 28.95 45.55 72.99
C ALA A 23 28.66 44.28 73.81
N GLY A 24 28.01 44.43 74.97
CA GLY A 24 27.58 43.32 75.83
C GLY A 24 26.45 42.44 75.28
N SER A 25 25.76 42.83 74.21
CA SER A 25 24.70 42.02 73.57
C SER A 25 25.22 41.18 72.39
N GLY A 26 26.51 41.25 72.08
CA GLY A 26 27.10 40.55 70.93
C GLY A 26 27.03 39.02 71.04
N ASP A 27 27.08 38.45 72.24
CA ASP A 27 26.98 37.01 72.44
C ASP A 27 25.56 36.47 72.15
N ASP A 28 24.53 37.26 72.44
CA ASP A 28 23.15 36.96 72.10
C ASP A 28 22.95 36.88 70.59
N HIS A 29 23.44 37.87 69.83
CA HIS A 29 23.43 37.83 68.37
C HIS A 29 24.17 36.60 67.82
N LEU A 30 25.33 36.25 68.37
CA LEU A 30 26.05 35.03 67.98
C LEU A 30 25.26 33.74 68.28
N ARG A 31 24.52 33.70 69.40
CA ARG A 31 23.66 32.57 69.75
C ARG A 31 22.48 32.45 68.79
N ILE A 32 21.90 33.58 68.39
CA ILE A 32 20.82 33.64 67.40
C ILE A 32 21.30 33.21 66.02
N LEU A 33 22.46 33.68 65.56
CA LEU A 33 23.05 33.24 64.30
C LEU A 33 23.28 31.72 64.28
N LYS A 34 23.86 31.16 65.35
CA LYS A 34 24.05 29.71 65.48
C LYS A 34 22.73 28.93 65.48
N LYS A 35 21.71 29.45 66.17
CA LYS A 35 20.35 28.88 66.21
C LYS A 35 19.73 28.91 64.81
N ALA A 36 19.73 30.06 64.15
CA ALA A 36 19.19 30.25 62.80
C ALA A 36 19.85 29.31 61.78
N ILE A 37 21.18 29.19 61.79
CA ILE A 37 21.91 28.27 60.89
C ILE A 37 21.53 26.81 61.17
N LYS A 38 21.57 26.37 62.44
CA LYS A 38 21.24 24.99 62.82
C LYS A 38 19.78 24.62 62.55
N ASN A 39 18.87 25.57 62.71
CA ASN A 39 17.44 25.36 62.45
C ASN A 39 17.11 25.38 60.96
N THR A 40 17.82 26.18 60.16
CA THR A 40 17.64 26.21 58.69
C THR A 40 18.18 24.95 58.04
N PHE A 41 19.25 24.39 58.59
CA PHE A 41 19.88 23.16 58.10
C PHE A 41 19.93 22.07 59.18
N PRO A 42 18.77 21.57 59.65
CA PRO A 42 18.71 20.66 60.80
C PRO A 42 19.37 19.30 60.56
N ASN A 43 19.56 18.93 59.29
CA ASN A 43 20.12 17.65 58.87
C ASN A 43 21.58 17.73 58.37
N LEU A 44 22.21 18.92 58.36
CA LEU A 44 23.62 19.06 58.00
C LEU A 44 24.51 18.83 59.22
N SER A 45 25.01 17.61 59.39
CA SER A 45 25.87 17.19 60.51
C SER A 45 27.35 17.07 60.14
N GLY A 46 27.71 17.22 58.86
CA GLY A 46 29.07 17.19 58.34
C GLY A 46 29.39 18.40 57.44
N PRO A 47 30.62 18.48 56.89
CA PRO A 47 30.98 19.53 55.93
C PRO A 47 30.13 19.43 54.64
N ILE A 48 29.89 20.58 54.01
CA ILE A 48 29.39 20.63 52.64
C ILE A 48 30.62 20.60 51.74
N ASP A 49 30.88 19.46 51.11
CA ASP A 49 32.06 19.26 50.27
C ASP A 49 31.88 19.82 48.84
N LEU A 50 30.63 19.99 48.39
CA LEU A 50 30.32 20.61 47.11
C LEU A 50 30.67 22.11 47.15
N ASN A 51 31.27 22.60 46.06
CA ASN A 51 31.52 24.02 45.89
C ASN A 51 30.25 24.76 45.41
N HIS A 52 30.30 26.10 45.37
CA HIS A 52 29.12 26.89 45.01
C HIS A 52 28.68 26.71 43.54
N GLU A 53 29.61 26.41 42.63
CA GLU A 53 29.29 26.13 41.22
C GLU A 53 28.50 24.83 41.14
N GLU A 54 28.99 23.77 41.80
CA GLU A 54 28.33 22.48 41.85
C GLU A 54 26.93 22.56 42.48
N ILE A 55 26.76 23.31 43.57
CA ILE A 55 25.46 23.51 44.23
C ILE A 55 24.46 24.25 43.31
N ASN A 56 24.93 25.25 42.57
CA ASN A 56 24.09 26.03 41.66
C ASN A 56 23.65 25.21 40.44
N GLU A 57 24.47 24.26 39.99
CA GLU A 57 24.19 23.37 38.85
C GLU A 57 23.41 22.09 39.23
N LEU A 58 23.13 21.86 40.53
CA LEU A 58 22.37 20.67 40.97
C LEU A 58 21.02 20.49 40.27
N PRO A 59 20.19 21.53 40.06
CA PRO A 59 18.92 21.37 39.34
C PRO A 59 19.13 20.86 37.90
N ASP A 60 20.06 21.47 37.17
CA ASP A 60 20.31 21.16 35.77
C ASP A 60 20.96 19.78 35.61
N SER A 61 21.92 19.42 36.46
CA SER A 61 22.57 18.11 36.47
C SER A 61 21.61 16.96 36.83
N ILE A 62 20.66 17.19 37.75
CA ILE A 62 19.60 16.20 38.05
C ILE A 62 18.67 16.02 36.84
N THR A 63 18.24 17.12 36.22
CA THR A 63 17.39 17.06 35.02
C THR A 63 18.08 16.36 33.86
N GLN A 64 19.35 16.67 33.61
CA GLN A 64 20.14 16.04 32.57
C GLN A 64 20.33 14.54 32.83
N GLY A 65 20.69 14.15 34.06
CA GLY A 65 20.87 12.73 34.41
C GLY A 65 19.58 11.91 34.27
N ILE A 66 18.41 12.50 34.56
CA ILE A 66 17.11 11.85 34.35
C ILE A 66 16.82 11.70 32.85
N SER A 67 17.09 12.72 32.02
CA SER A 67 16.88 12.65 30.57
C SER A 67 17.76 11.57 29.94
N GLU A 68 19.05 11.54 30.27
CA GLU A 68 19.99 10.53 29.76
C GLU A 68 19.58 9.12 30.19
N ALA A 69 19.05 8.95 31.41
CA ALA A 69 18.56 7.66 31.89
C ALA A 69 17.28 7.20 31.16
N ILE A 70 16.38 8.14 30.82
CA ILE A 70 15.16 7.86 30.04
C ILE A 70 15.53 7.50 28.59
N ASP A 71 16.48 8.22 27.99
CA ASP A 71 16.97 7.93 26.63
C ASP A 71 17.69 6.58 26.58
N ALA A 72 18.47 6.24 27.62
CA ALA A 72 19.08 4.92 27.75
C ALA A 72 18.05 3.78 27.91
N LEU A 73 16.83 4.10 28.36
CA LEU A 73 15.70 3.17 28.40
C LEU A 73 14.91 3.13 27.08
N SER A 74 15.25 3.95 26.08
CA SER A 74 14.68 3.85 24.73
C SER A 74 15.19 2.58 24.05
N ILE A 75 14.53 1.46 24.34
CA ILE A 75 14.87 0.13 23.81
C ILE A 75 14.58 0.03 22.30
N ILE A 76 13.84 0.99 21.74
CA ILE A 76 13.49 1.02 20.32
C ILE A 76 14.44 1.98 19.59
N PRO A 77 15.27 1.49 18.66
CA PRO A 77 16.21 2.34 17.95
C PRO A 77 15.51 3.32 16.99
N ILE A 78 16.12 4.48 16.77
CA ILE A 78 15.70 5.44 15.74
C ILE A 78 15.68 4.74 14.37
N GLY A 79 14.64 4.97 13.58
CA GLY A 79 14.38 4.29 12.32
C GLY A 79 13.61 2.96 12.45
N ALA A 80 13.36 2.47 13.67
CA ALA A 80 12.49 1.31 13.86
C ALA A 80 11.06 1.63 13.43
N ILE A 81 10.47 0.71 12.68
CA ILE A 81 9.08 0.79 12.20
C ILE A 81 8.24 -0.23 12.96
N VAL A 82 7.12 0.21 13.53
CA VAL A 82 6.17 -0.64 14.26
C VAL A 82 4.76 -0.47 13.71
N MET A 83 3.94 -1.50 13.90
CA MET A 83 2.50 -1.40 13.66
C MET A 83 1.83 -0.65 14.82
N TRP A 84 0.92 0.25 14.49
CA TRP A 84 0.27 1.17 15.43
C TRP A 84 -1.25 1.17 15.23
N SER A 85 -1.99 1.03 16.33
CA SER A 85 -3.47 0.96 16.33
C SER A 85 -4.15 2.24 16.81
N GLY A 86 -3.39 3.27 17.17
CA GLY A 86 -3.94 4.53 17.68
C GLY A 86 -4.17 5.57 16.59
N ASP A 87 -5.07 6.51 16.86
CA ASP A 87 -5.43 7.58 15.91
C ASP A 87 -4.44 8.75 15.92
N THR A 88 -3.70 8.93 17.01
CA THR A 88 -2.68 9.98 17.16
C THR A 88 -1.29 9.35 17.21
N VAL A 89 -0.37 9.85 16.38
CA VAL A 89 1.02 9.40 16.38
C VAL A 89 1.71 9.91 17.67
N PRO A 90 2.35 9.04 18.46
CA PRO A 90 3.03 9.47 19.68
C PRO A 90 4.19 10.44 19.40
N GLU A 91 4.57 11.21 20.41
CA GLU A 91 5.77 12.06 20.35
C GLU A 91 7.02 11.23 20.03
N ASN A 92 7.93 11.81 19.25
CA ASN A 92 9.15 11.16 18.75
C ASN A 92 8.91 10.03 17.73
N TRP A 93 7.69 9.93 17.18
CA TRP A 93 7.36 9.05 16.06
C TRP A 93 6.75 9.84 14.91
N VAL A 94 6.84 9.30 13.70
CA VAL A 94 6.18 9.84 12.50
C VAL A 94 5.40 8.74 11.78
N LEU A 95 4.38 9.12 11.02
CA LEU A 95 3.66 8.19 10.16
C LEU A 95 4.54 7.75 8.98
N CYS A 96 4.45 6.49 8.58
CA CYS A 96 5.10 5.99 7.36
C CYS A 96 4.24 6.32 6.13
N ASP A 97 4.17 7.60 5.78
CA ASP A 97 3.38 8.16 4.67
C ASP A 97 4.22 8.77 3.54
N GLY A 98 5.55 8.68 3.63
CA GLY A 98 6.49 9.25 2.67
C GLY A 98 7.02 10.63 3.06
N GLU A 99 6.56 11.20 4.18
CA GLU A 99 7.04 12.47 4.71
C GLU A 99 8.06 12.27 5.85
N ASN A 100 8.73 13.35 6.26
CA ASN A 100 9.65 13.38 7.42
C ASN A 100 10.76 12.30 7.38
N GLY A 101 11.16 11.87 6.18
CA GLY A 101 12.16 10.82 5.98
C GLY A 101 11.66 9.38 6.19
N ALA A 102 10.38 9.19 6.47
CA ALA A 102 9.76 7.87 6.59
C ALA A 102 9.38 7.30 5.21
N PRO A 103 9.40 5.96 5.02
CA PRO A 103 8.87 5.33 3.80
C PRO A 103 7.34 5.45 3.72
N ASP A 104 6.75 5.43 2.52
CA ASP A 104 5.29 5.38 2.35
C ASP A 104 4.81 3.92 2.35
N LEU A 105 4.29 3.46 3.49
CA LEU A 105 3.84 2.07 3.71
C LEU A 105 2.32 1.91 3.68
N ARG A 106 1.57 2.96 3.34
CA ARG A 106 0.10 2.90 3.26
C ARG A 106 -0.35 1.97 2.13
N ASP A 107 -1.34 1.12 2.39
CA ASP A 107 -1.85 0.09 1.47
C ASP A 107 -0.79 -0.90 0.96
N ARG A 108 0.28 -1.13 1.74
CA ARG A 108 1.37 -2.04 1.35
C ARG A 108 1.46 -3.22 2.29
N PHE A 109 1.80 -4.37 1.69
CA PHE A 109 2.21 -5.55 2.44
C PHE A 109 3.72 -5.53 2.61
N ILE A 110 4.20 -5.83 3.83
CA ILE A 110 5.62 -5.81 4.15
C ILE A 110 6.25 -7.16 3.76
N VAL A 111 7.33 -7.09 2.99
CA VAL A 111 8.14 -8.24 2.59
C VAL A 111 9.50 -8.12 3.26
N GLY A 112 10.01 -9.22 3.82
CA GLY A 112 11.35 -9.26 4.37
C GLY A 112 12.40 -9.06 3.28
N ALA A 113 13.34 -8.14 3.49
CA ALA A 113 14.41 -7.90 2.54
C ALA A 113 15.34 -9.12 2.40
N GLY A 114 15.86 -9.35 1.21
CA GLY A 114 16.70 -10.50 0.84
C GLY A 114 17.32 -10.31 -0.56
N SER A 115 17.73 -11.40 -1.22
CA SER A 115 18.31 -11.34 -2.57
C SER A 115 17.37 -10.74 -3.61
N ASP A 116 16.07 -11.04 -3.48
CA ASP A 116 15.06 -10.69 -4.47
C ASP A 116 14.41 -9.33 -4.18
N TYR A 117 14.53 -8.86 -2.93
CA TYR A 117 13.90 -7.62 -2.44
C TYR A 117 14.92 -6.83 -1.63
N ASN A 118 15.50 -5.78 -2.22
CA ASN A 118 16.43 -4.91 -1.49
C ASN A 118 15.70 -4.06 -0.46
N VAL A 119 16.39 -3.66 0.61
CA VAL A 119 15.86 -2.70 1.61
C VAL A 119 15.38 -1.43 0.92
N GLY A 120 14.17 -0.97 1.27
CA GLY A 120 13.57 0.23 0.68
C GLY A 120 12.95 0.03 -0.71
N SER A 121 12.95 -1.19 -1.26
CA SER A 121 12.33 -1.44 -2.56
C SER A 121 10.80 -1.41 -2.45
N TYR A 122 10.16 -0.75 -3.41
CA TYR A 122 8.73 -0.82 -3.63
C TYR A 122 8.43 -1.75 -4.81
N GLY A 123 7.32 -2.47 -4.74
CA GLY A 123 6.89 -3.36 -5.81
C GLY A 123 5.41 -3.71 -5.71
N GLY A 124 4.97 -4.58 -6.61
CA GLY A 124 3.56 -4.95 -6.74
C GLY A 124 2.69 -3.83 -7.34
N ALA A 125 1.39 -4.10 -7.43
CA ALA A 125 0.40 -3.18 -7.94
C ALA A 125 -0.86 -3.26 -7.07
N LYS A 126 -1.53 -2.12 -6.82
CA LYS A 126 -2.82 -2.08 -6.10
C LYS A 126 -3.92 -2.84 -6.83
N THR A 127 -3.82 -2.95 -8.15
CA THR A 127 -4.72 -3.73 -9.01
C THR A 127 -3.94 -4.83 -9.73
N LYS A 128 -4.37 -6.08 -9.52
CA LYS A 128 -3.85 -7.26 -10.23
C LYS A 128 -4.74 -7.49 -11.44
N TYR A 129 -4.38 -6.94 -12.59
CA TYR A 129 -4.96 -7.40 -13.85
C TYR A 129 -4.30 -8.71 -14.24
N THR A 130 -5.05 -9.59 -14.87
CA THR A 130 -4.46 -10.71 -15.60
C THR A 130 -3.72 -10.25 -16.87
N SER A 131 -3.45 -8.96 -17.16
CA SER A 131 -2.42 -8.55 -18.14
C SER A 131 -2.12 -7.05 -18.07
N GLU A 132 -0.86 -6.58 -18.07
CA GLU A 132 0.06 -6.53 -19.24
C GLU A 132 0.92 -7.78 -19.53
N THR A 133 0.92 -8.83 -18.70
CA THR A 133 1.76 -10.05 -18.91
C THR A 133 1.05 -11.41 -18.77
N GLY A 134 -0.28 -11.43 -18.69
CA GLY A 134 -1.08 -12.67 -18.55
C GLY A 134 -2.31 -12.73 -19.46
N GLY A 135 -2.34 -11.87 -20.47
CA GLY A 135 -3.38 -11.86 -21.47
C GLY A 135 -3.34 -13.22 -22.16
N HIS A 136 -4.45 -13.93 -22.14
CA HIS A 136 -4.61 -15.12 -22.94
C HIS A 136 -5.87 -14.95 -23.77
N ASP A 137 -5.73 -15.25 -25.05
CA ASP A 137 -6.86 -15.24 -25.97
C ASP A 137 -7.48 -16.63 -25.99
N HIS A 138 -8.81 -16.65 -25.94
CA HIS A 138 -9.56 -17.82 -26.36
C HIS A 138 -9.81 -17.67 -27.86
N SER A 139 -8.85 -18.15 -28.66
CA SER A 139 -9.06 -18.35 -30.08
C SER A 139 -9.30 -19.83 -30.37
N GLY A 140 -10.08 -20.10 -31.41
CA GLY A 140 -10.36 -21.45 -31.87
C GLY A 140 -10.64 -21.44 -33.36
N LYS A 141 -10.25 -22.53 -34.03
CA LYS A 141 -10.62 -22.80 -35.42
C LYS A 141 -11.24 -24.18 -35.48
N THR A 142 -12.31 -24.33 -36.24
CA THR A 142 -12.72 -25.67 -36.68
C THR A 142 -11.66 -26.19 -37.66
N GLY A 143 -11.46 -27.50 -37.72
CA GLY A 143 -10.72 -28.07 -38.85
C GLY A 143 -11.51 -27.87 -40.14
N GLY A 144 -10.81 -27.74 -41.27
CA GLY A 144 -11.46 -27.59 -42.57
C GLY A 144 -12.39 -28.75 -42.87
N THR A 145 -13.61 -28.41 -43.27
CA THR A 145 -14.64 -29.38 -43.63
C THR A 145 -15.12 -29.08 -45.05
N ALA A 146 -14.97 -30.07 -45.92
CA ALA A 146 -15.69 -30.13 -47.19
C ALA A 146 -16.96 -30.96 -46.96
N ILE A 147 -18.10 -30.48 -47.48
CA ILE A 147 -19.35 -31.25 -47.45
C ILE A 147 -19.22 -32.41 -48.43
N THR A 148 -19.37 -33.65 -47.95
CA THR A 148 -19.41 -34.84 -48.80
C THR A 148 -20.82 -35.08 -49.35
N VAL A 149 -20.92 -35.95 -50.37
CA VAL A 149 -22.23 -36.34 -50.94
C VAL A 149 -23.17 -36.91 -49.86
N ASP A 150 -22.65 -37.65 -48.89
CA ASP A 150 -23.44 -38.22 -47.78
C ASP A 150 -23.94 -37.18 -46.77
N GLN A 151 -23.31 -36.00 -46.75
CA GLN A 151 -23.70 -34.88 -45.88
C GLN A 151 -24.71 -33.94 -46.55
N MET A 152 -25.01 -34.12 -47.84
CA MET A 152 -26.00 -33.31 -48.56
C MET A 152 -27.43 -33.80 -48.25
N PRO A 153 -28.34 -32.94 -47.77
CA PRO A 153 -29.74 -33.29 -47.63
C PRO A 153 -30.37 -33.72 -48.97
N SER A 154 -31.37 -34.60 -48.90
CA SER A 154 -32.17 -34.98 -50.07
C SER A 154 -32.74 -33.74 -50.74
N HIS A 155 -32.42 -33.56 -52.02
CA HIS A 155 -32.90 -32.46 -52.83
C HIS A 155 -33.28 -32.97 -54.21
N ASN A 156 -34.18 -32.26 -54.90
CA ASN A 156 -34.63 -32.61 -56.24
C ASN A 156 -34.48 -31.41 -57.17
N HIS A 157 -34.00 -31.66 -58.38
CA HIS A 157 -33.92 -30.65 -59.41
C HIS A 157 -35.10 -30.81 -60.36
N GLY A 158 -36.08 -29.92 -60.23
CA GLY A 158 -37.26 -29.92 -61.09
C GLY A 158 -36.97 -29.26 -62.44
N TYR A 159 -36.95 -30.03 -63.52
CA TYR A 159 -37.01 -29.50 -64.88
C TYR A 159 -38.42 -29.69 -65.45
N ALA A 160 -39.14 -28.59 -65.68
CA ALA A 160 -40.45 -28.59 -66.34
C ALA A 160 -40.32 -27.93 -67.72
N GLY A 161 -39.68 -28.61 -68.67
CA GLY A 161 -39.70 -28.19 -70.06
C GLY A 161 -41.02 -28.59 -70.72
N GLN A 162 -41.84 -27.63 -71.16
CA GLN A 162 -42.91 -27.89 -72.12
C GLN A 162 -42.35 -27.82 -73.53
N VAL A 163 -42.42 -28.93 -74.27
CA VAL A 163 -42.23 -28.92 -75.72
C VAL A 163 -43.51 -28.33 -76.33
N LEU A 164 -43.49 -27.04 -76.66
CA LEU A 164 -44.57 -26.40 -77.41
C LEU A 164 -44.41 -26.73 -78.89
N VAL A 165 -45.13 -27.74 -79.36
CA VAL A 165 -45.21 -28.09 -80.78
C VAL A 165 -46.19 -27.13 -81.46
N TYR A 166 -45.69 -26.18 -82.25
CA TYR A 166 -46.49 -25.40 -83.18
C TYR A 166 -46.33 -25.97 -84.59
N PRO A 167 -47.41 -26.36 -85.28
CA PRO A 167 -47.31 -26.85 -86.66
C PRO A 167 -46.74 -25.74 -87.56
N GLY A 168 -45.56 -25.99 -88.14
CA GLY A 168 -44.88 -25.10 -89.10
C GLY A 168 -43.79 -24.19 -88.52
N ASN A 169 -43.40 -24.34 -87.25
CA ASN A 169 -42.27 -23.60 -86.69
C ASN A 169 -41.03 -24.50 -86.58
N GLU A 170 -40.04 -24.28 -87.44
CA GLU A 170 -38.77 -25.04 -87.48
C GLU A 170 -37.72 -24.51 -86.48
N SER A 171 -38.09 -23.58 -85.60
CA SER A 171 -37.19 -22.94 -84.65
C SER A 171 -37.34 -23.45 -83.22
N SER A 172 -37.55 -24.75 -83.02
CA SER A 172 -37.30 -25.36 -81.70
C SER A 172 -35.81 -25.67 -81.58
N SER A 173 -35.18 -25.23 -80.49
CA SER A 173 -33.78 -25.50 -80.16
C SER A 173 -33.47 -27.00 -79.95
N PHE A 174 -34.50 -27.84 -80.00
CA PHE A 174 -34.47 -29.30 -80.12
C PHE A 174 -35.08 -29.60 -81.49
N GLY A 175 -34.28 -30.02 -82.46
CA GLY A 175 -34.60 -29.97 -83.89
C GLY A 175 -35.86 -30.76 -84.32
N PRO A 176 -36.31 -30.58 -85.58
CA PRO A 176 -37.58 -31.12 -86.06
C PRO A 176 -37.51 -32.57 -86.58
N ASP A 177 -36.44 -33.33 -86.33
CA ASP A 177 -36.33 -34.69 -86.85
C ASP A 177 -36.70 -35.71 -85.77
N TYR A 178 -37.81 -36.43 -85.96
CA TYR A 178 -38.06 -37.68 -85.26
C TYR A 178 -37.60 -38.81 -86.18
N ASP A 179 -36.29 -39.03 -86.22
CA ASP A 179 -35.67 -40.24 -86.76
C ASP A 179 -35.28 -41.15 -85.58
N PRO A 180 -35.91 -42.33 -85.40
CA PRO A 180 -35.58 -43.27 -84.33
C PRO A 180 -34.20 -43.93 -84.50
N SER A 181 -33.50 -43.70 -85.62
CA SER A 181 -32.13 -44.14 -85.88
C SER A 181 -31.08 -43.03 -85.73
N ASP A 182 -31.51 -41.77 -85.61
CA ASP A 182 -30.64 -40.67 -85.24
C ASP A 182 -30.33 -40.75 -83.74
N LYS A 183 -29.04 -40.73 -83.42
CA LYS A 183 -28.52 -40.66 -82.05
C LYS A 183 -28.07 -39.25 -81.72
N ASP A 184 -28.64 -38.22 -82.34
CA ASP A 184 -28.46 -36.82 -81.94
C ASP A 184 -29.24 -36.51 -80.64
N GLY A 185 -29.17 -37.42 -79.66
CA GLY A 185 -29.71 -37.23 -78.32
C GLY A 185 -29.04 -36.05 -77.63
N LYS A 186 -29.58 -34.86 -77.85
CA LYS A 186 -29.17 -33.64 -77.15
C LYS A 186 -29.65 -33.77 -75.72
N THR A 187 -28.73 -34.18 -74.86
CA THR A 187 -28.97 -34.35 -73.43
C THR A 187 -29.13 -32.97 -72.80
N ALA A 188 -30.32 -32.66 -72.28
CA ALA A 188 -30.51 -31.49 -71.42
C ALA A 188 -30.07 -31.86 -70.01
N SER A 189 -28.82 -31.54 -69.66
CA SER A 189 -28.33 -31.65 -68.30
C SER A 189 -28.51 -30.31 -67.58
N LEU A 190 -28.97 -30.36 -66.34
CA LEU A 190 -28.77 -29.24 -65.42
C LEU A 190 -27.29 -29.27 -65.02
N GLN A 191 -26.62 -28.12 -65.10
CA GLN A 191 -25.22 -28.03 -64.69
C GLN A 191 -25.15 -28.25 -63.18
N SER A 192 -24.14 -29.01 -62.74
CA SER A 192 -23.81 -29.09 -61.32
C SER A 192 -23.29 -27.73 -60.89
N GLU A 193 -23.92 -27.11 -59.89
CA GLU A 193 -23.42 -25.90 -59.27
C GLU A 193 -23.04 -26.16 -57.81
N GLY A 194 -21.86 -25.65 -57.42
CA GLY A 194 -21.20 -25.94 -56.16
C GLY A 194 -20.06 -26.97 -56.28
N GLY A 195 -19.07 -26.86 -55.39
CA GLY A 195 -17.86 -27.71 -55.36
C GLY A 195 -17.46 -28.22 -53.98
N GLY A 196 -18.21 -27.85 -52.94
CA GLY A 196 -17.95 -28.32 -51.57
C GLY A 196 -16.56 -27.95 -51.04
N GLU A 197 -15.98 -26.87 -51.54
CA GLU A 197 -14.62 -26.46 -51.18
C GLU A 197 -14.43 -26.35 -49.67
N VAL A 198 -13.24 -26.77 -49.22
CA VAL A 198 -12.88 -26.74 -47.81
C VAL A 198 -12.92 -25.29 -47.35
N HIS A 199 -13.69 -25.02 -46.30
CA HIS A 199 -13.64 -23.76 -45.59
C HIS A 199 -13.57 -24.00 -44.08
N ASP A 200 -13.05 -22.99 -43.40
CA ASP A 200 -12.89 -22.97 -41.95
C ASP A 200 -13.84 -21.92 -41.37
N HIS A 201 -14.35 -22.16 -40.16
CA HIS A 201 -15.00 -21.14 -39.36
C HIS A 201 -14.03 -20.67 -38.28
N ALA A 202 -13.66 -19.39 -38.32
CA ALA A 202 -12.88 -18.76 -37.28
C ALA A 202 -13.81 -18.37 -36.11
N ILE A 203 -13.35 -18.63 -34.89
CA ILE A 203 -13.90 -17.97 -33.70
C ILE A 203 -13.03 -16.75 -33.48
N ASP A 204 -13.59 -15.56 -33.71
CA ASP A 204 -12.91 -14.31 -33.40
C ASP A 204 -12.53 -14.29 -31.91
N ALA A 205 -11.30 -13.89 -31.61
CA ALA A 205 -10.86 -13.75 -30.22
C ALA A 205 -11.86 -12.86 -29.48
N GLY A 206 -12.27 -13.28 -28.28
CA GLY A 206 -13.39 -12.68 -27.50
C GLY A 206 -13.19 -11.23 -27.03
N GLY A 207 -12.30 -10.46 -27.65
CA GLY A 207 -11.95 -9.09 -27.32
C GLY A 207 -11.12 -8.97 -26.04
N GLU A 208 -10.49 -7.81 -25.87
CA GLU A 208 -9.84 -7.49 -24.59
C GLU A 208 -10.89 -7.49 -23.48
N HIS A 209 -10.66 -8.32 -22.47
CA HIS A 209 -11.45 -8.33 -21.26
C HIS A 209 -10.53 -8.46 -20.05
N LYS A 210 -10.95 -7.88 -18.92
CA LYS A 210 -10.17 -7.83 -17.69
C LYS A 210 -10.85 -8.66 -16.62
N HIS A 211 -10.10 -9.58 -16.03
CA HIS A 211 -10.49 -10.25 -14.80
C HIS A 211 -9.83 -9.53 -13.63
N THR A 212 -10.65 -9.13 -12.66
CA THR A 212 -10.16 -8.63 -11.37
C THR A 212 -10.35 -9.75 -10.37
N VAL A 213 -9.24 -10.36 -9.94
CA VAL A 213 -9.24 -11.32 -8.85
C VAL A 213 -8.65 -10.63 -7.63
N ASP A 214 -9.48 -10.43 -6.61
CA ASP A 214 -9.01 -9.96 -5.32
C ASP A 214 -8.50 -11.15 -4.50
N VAL A 215 -7.18 -11.24 -4.34
CA VAL A 215 -6.53 -12.29 -3.55
C VAL A 215 -6.23 -11.85 -2.11
N ARG A 216 -6.76 -10.72 -1.65
CA ARG A 216 -6.52 -10.22 -0.29
C ARG A 216 -7.21 -11.12 0.75
N PRO A 217 -6.46 -11.73 1.69
CA PRO A 217 -7.07 -12.40 2.84
C PRO A 217 -7.83 -11.40 3.73
N PRO A 218 -8.75 -11.87 4.61
CA PRO A 218 -9.30 -11.03 5.66
C PRO A 218 -8.18 -10.34 6.46
N TYR A 219 -8.31 -9.04 6.70
CA TYR A 219 -7.25 -8.23 7.32
C TYR A 219 -7.81 -7.25 8.37
N TYR A 220 -6.92 -6.85 9.29
CA TYR A 220 -7.12 -5.75 10.23
C TYR A 220 -6.08 -4.67 9.94
N GLY A 221 -6.53 -3.44 9.71
CA GLY A 221 -5.66 -2.32 9.33
C GLY A 221 -4.96 -1.70 10.53
N LEU A 222 -3.64 -1.61 10.47
CA LEU A 222 -2.80 -0.86 11.39
C LEU A 222 -2.00 0.18 10.61
N ALA A 223 -1.74 1.33 11.21
CA ALA A 223 -0.77 2.27 10.69
C ALA A 223 0.65 1.73 10.89
N PHE A 224 1.60 2.20 10.09
CA PHE A 224 3.03 2.04 10.37
C PHE A 224 3.57 3.38 10.84
N ILE A 225 4.28 3.38 11.96
CA ILE A 225 4.97 4.56 12.50
C ILE A 225 6.46 4.27 12.66
N MET A 226 7.30 5.29 12.48
CA MET A 226 8.76 5.20 12.56
C MET A 226 9.30 6.08 13.69
N LYS A 227 10.20 5.54 14.52
CA LYS A 227 10.87 6.28 15.60
C LYS A 227 11.86 7.28 15.01
N VAL A 228 11.83 8.55 15.43
CA VAL A 228 12.67 9.64 14.87
C VAL A 228 13.56 10.35 15.88
N SER A 229 13.25 10.26 17.17
CA SER A 229 14.05 10.79 18.27
C SER A 229 13.96 9.87 19.46
#